data_AF-A0A8S3CLY0-F1
#
_entry.id   AF-A0A8S3CLY0-F1
#
_cell.length_a   1.000
_cell.length_b   1.000
_cell.length_c   1.000
_cell.angle_alpha   90.00
_cell.angle_beta   90.00
_cell.angle_gamma   90.00
#
_symmetry.space_group_name_H-M   'P 1'
#
loop_
_entity.id
_entity.type
_entity.pdbx_description
1 polymer ?
#
loop_
_entity_poly.entity_id
_entity_poly.type
_entity_poly.pdbx_seq_one_letter_code
_entity_poly.pdbx_strand_id
1 'polypeptide(L)' 'SRSLLIYIVVPFVGQPAQVTLNTLVAGQLPANAVHARIVGPTGNTQEAIITPAPQGYNLRFNVPEPGVYVIEPDVCTLPL' A
#
# COMPACT_ATOMS: atom_id res chain seq x y z
N SER A 1 2.93 -18.20 -5.02
CA SER A 1 2.48 -16.90 -4.47
C SER A 1 2.06 -16.03 -5.65
N ARG A 2 0.84 -15.49 -5.68
CA ARG A 2 0.46 -14.48 -6.69
C ARG A 2 0.81 -13.12 -6.12
N SER A 3 1.86 -12.50 -6.62
CA SER A 3 2.21 -11.12 -6.23
C SER A 3 1.15 -10.18 -6.78
N LEU A 4 0.39 -9.53 -5.90
CA LEU A 4 -0.52 -8.46 -6.27
C LEU A 4 0.31 -7.18 -6.48
N LEU A 5 0.18 -6.55 -7.63
CA LEU A 5 0.75 -5.23 -7.89
C LEU A 5 -0.41 -4.25 -8.12
N ILE A 6 -0.38 -3.12 -7.43
CA ILE A 6 -1.38 -2.06 -7.61
C ILE A 6 -0.68 -0.87 -8.25
N TYR A 7 -1.22 -0.41 -9.37
CA TYR A 7 -0.71 0.77 -10.07
C TYR A 7 -1.64 1.94 -9.82
N ILE A 8 -1.08 3.07 -9.43
CA ILE A 8 -1.84 4.31 -9.25
C ILE A 8 -1.14 5.46 -9.97
N VAL A 9 -1.94 6.31 -10.59
CA VAL A 9 -1.47 7.53 -11.26
C VAL A 9 -1.71 8.69 -10.31
N VAL A 10 -0.65 9.39 -9.94
CA VAL A 10 -0.75 10.57 -9.10
C VAL A 10 -0.35 11.81 -9.91
N PRO A 11 -1.29 12.72 -10.23
CA PRO A 11 -1.02 13.81 -11.17
C PRO A 11 -0.36 15.05 -10.54
N PHE A 12 -0.34 15.17 -9.20
CA PHE A 12 0.23 16.32 -8.50
C PHE A 12 0.94 15.92 -7.22
N VAL A 13 1.95 16.72 -6.85
CA VAL A 13 2.73 16.57 -5.63
C VAL A 13 2.10 17.35 -4.47
N GLY A 14 2.59 17.10 -3.26
CA GLY A 14 2.27 17.92 -2.08
C GLY A 14 1.04 17.45 -1.28
N GLN A 15 0.36 16.40 -1.72
CA GLN A 15 -0.62 15.68 -0.91
C GLN A 15 -0.24 14.21 -0.78
N PRO A 16 -0.45 13.58 0.39
CA PRO A 16 -0.29 12.14 0.53
C PRO A 16 -1.31 11.43 -0.35
N ALA A 17 -0.88 10.37 -1.05
CA ALA A 17 -1.79 9.46 -1.72
C ALA A 17 -2.21 8.35 -0.75
N GLN A 18 -3.43 7.84 -0.92
CA GLN A 18 -3.97 6.75 -0.11
C GLN A 18 -4.71 5.74 -0.98
N VAL A 19 -4.49 4.45 -0.71
CA VAL A 19 -5.22 3.33 -1.32
C VAL A 19 -5.74 2.43 -0.19
N THR A 20 -6.98 1.97 -0.31
CA THR A 20 -7.53 0.98 0.63
C THR A 20 -7.33 -0.41 0.06
N LEU A 21 -6.55 -1.24 0.76
CA LEU A 21 -6.46 -2.68 0.51
C LEU A 21 -7.66 -3.35 1.17
N ASN A 22 -8.56 -3.91 0.36
CA ASN A 22 -9.71 -4.67 0.87
C ASN A 22 -9.27 -6.09 1.25
N THR A 23 -9.40 -6.42 2.53
CA THR A 23 -9.03 -7.74 3.08
C THR A 23 -10.23 -8.47 3.67
N LEU A 24 -11.47 -8.02 3.41
CA LEU A 24 -12.69 -8.65 3.97
C LEU A 24 -12.77 -10.14 3.66
N VAL A 25 -12.31 -10.55 2.47
CA VAL A 25 -12.33 -11.97 2.04
C VAL A 25 -11.29 -12.80 2.80
N ALA A 26 -10.23 -12.17 3.33
CA ALA A 26 -9.17 -12.84 4.09
C ALA A 26 -9.48 -12.95 5.59
N GLY A 27 -10.54 -12.30 6.07
CA GLY A 27 -10.88 -12.25 7.50
C GLY A 27 -10.04 -11.26 8.29
N GLN A 28 -10.13 -11.32 9.63
CA GLN A 28 -9.40 -10.42 10.52
C GLN A 28 -7.90 -10.79 10.52
N LEU A 29 -7.07 -9.87 10.02
CA LEU A 29 -5.62 -10.03 9.98
C LEU A 29 -4.98 -9.41 11.24
N PRO A 30 -3.80 -9.91 11.68
CA PRO A 30 -3.00 -9.26 12.71
C PRO A 30 -2.70 -7.79 12.40
N ALA A 31 -2.48 -6.97 13.43
CA ALA A 31 -2.20 -5.54 13.27
C ALA A 31 -0.98 -5.24 12.36
N ASN A 32 0.00 -6.16 12.31
CA ASN A 32 1.23 -6.05 11.51
C ASN A 32 1.25 -7.02 10.33
N ALA A 33 0.09 -7.54 9.90
CA ALA A 33 0.04 -8.52 8.83
C ALA A 33 0.25 -7.90 7.45
N VAL A 34 0.09 -6.59 7.31
CA VAL A 34 0.18 -5.90 6.02
C VAL A 34 1.38 -4.97 6.03
N HIS A 35 2.28 -5.21 5.08
CA HIS A 35 3.35 -4.31 4.70
C HIS A 35 3.14 -3.90 3.25
N ALA A 36 3.63 -2.73 2.85
CA ALA A 36 3.56 -2.35 1.44
C ALA A 36 4.73 -1.46 1.06
N ARG A 37 5.51 -1.95 0.10
CA ARG A 37 6.56 -1.17 -0.54
C ARG A 37 5.96 -0.36 -1.68
N ILE A 38 6.31 0.92 -1.73
CA ILE A 38 5.88 1.84 -2.77
C ILE A 38 7.09 2.17 -3.63
N VAL A 39 6.98 1.95 -4.94
CA VAL A 39 7.98 2.32 -5.94
C VAL A 39 7.45 3.50 -6.75
N GLY A 40 8.18 4.62 -6.71
CA GLY A 40 7.85 5.82 -7.44
C GLY A 40 8.25 5.79 -8.92
N PRO A 41 7.79 6.76 -9.71
CA PRO A 41 8.06 6.88 -11.14
C PRO A 41 9.55 6.83 -11.51
N THR A 42 10.42 7.41 -10.67
CA THR A 42 11.88 7.42 -10.87
C THR A 42 12.60 6.21 -10.25
N GLY A 43 11.85 5.26 -9.68
CA GLY A 43 12.40 4.09 -9.00
C GLY A 43 12.72 4.30 -7.51
N ASN A 44 12.50 5.51 -6.98
CA ASN A 44 12.62 5.78 -5.54
C ASN A 44 11.61 4.95 -4.74
N THR A 45 12.03 4.40 -3.60
CA THR A 45 11.20 3.52 -2.79
C THR A 45 10.88 4.10 -1.43
N GLN A 46 9.67 3.84 -0.93
CA GLN A 46 9.26 4.18 0.44
C GLN A 46 8.33 3.09 1.00
N GLU A 47 8.29 2.97 2.32
CA GLU A 47 7.29 2.15 3.01
C GLU A 47 5.97 2.91 3.14
N ALA A 48 4.86 2.21 2.96
CA ALA A 48 3.54 2.79 3.23
C ALA A 48 3.28 2.89 4.73
N ILE A 49 2.61 3.96 5.14
CA ILE A 49 1.99 4.06 6.45
C ILE A 49 0.69 3.27 6.41
N ILE A 50 0.62 2.21 7.21
CA ILE A 50 -0.52 1.30 7.28
C ILE A 50 -1.44 1.72 8.43
N THR A 51 -2.73 1.83 8.16
CA THR A 51 -3.75 2.09 9.20
C THR A 51 -4.96 1.19 9.01
N PRO A 52 -5.55 0.62 10.08
CA PRO A 52 -6.77 -0.17 9.98
C PRO A 52 -7.95 0.64 9.40
N ALA A 53 -8.78 -0.01 8.58
CA ALA A 53 -9.99 0.54 8.00
C ALA A 53 -11.14 -0.48 8.08
N PRO A 54 -12.41 -0.08 7.98
CA PRO A 54 -13.55 -1.00 8.13
C PRO A 54 -13.54 -2.21 7.16
N GLN A 55 -12.91 -2.07 5.99
CA GLN A 55 -12.84 -3.12 4.96
C GLN A 55 -11.44 -3.73 4.80
N GLY A 56 -10.48 -3.39 5.65
CA GLY A 56 -9.10 -3.83 5.55
C GLY A 56 -8.11 -2.77 6.04
N TYR A 57 -7.22 -2.30 5.16
CA TYR A 57 -6.13 -1.40 5.54
C TYR A 57 -5.97 -0.25 4.57
N ASN A 58 -5.78 0.96 5.08
CA ASN A 58 -5.36 2.11 4.29
C ASN A 58 -3.83 2.14 4.20
N LEU A 59 -3.33 2.17 2.97
CA LEU A 59 -1.93 2.35 2.62
C LEU A 59 -1.74 3.82 2.23
N ARG A 60 -0.99 4.59 3.03
CA ARG A 60 -0.74 6.01 2.76
C ARG A 60 0.74 6.27 2.54
N PHE A 61 1.09 7.12 1.56
CA PHE A 61 2.47 7.46 1.27
C PHE A 61 2.60 8.89 0.74
N ASN A 62 3.81 9.45 0.82
CA ASN A 62 4.08 10.80 0.34
C ASN A 62 4.36 10.80 -1.16
N VAL A 63 3.92 11.84 -1.87
CA VAL A 63 4.08 11.95 -3.33
C VAL A 63 5.09 13.06 -3.62
N PRO A 64 6.40 12.75 -3.69
CA PRO A 64 7.43 13.74 -4.02
C PRO A 64 7.45 14.13 -5.49
N GLU A 65 6.88 13.30 -6.38
CA GLU A 65 6.87 13.52 -7.83
C GLU A 65 5.56 13.02 -8.46
N PRO A 66 5.06 13.64 -9.54
CA PRO A 66 3.89 13.13 -10.24
C PRO A 66 4.28 11.92 -11.09
N GLY A 67 3.34 11.00 -11.30
CA GLY A 67 3.52 9.87 -12.21
C GLY A 67 2.87 8.58 -11.74
N VAL A 68 3.32 7.47 -12.30
CA VAL A 68 2.84 6.12 -11.95
C VAL A 68 3.63 5.59 -10.76
N TYR A 69 2.92 5.26 -9.69
CA TYR A 69 3.46 4.55 -8.54
C TYR A 69 3.03 3.08 -8.58
N VAL A 70 3.94 2.19 -8.19
CA VAL A 70 3.67 0.76 -8.00
C VAL A 70 3.63 0.48 -6.51
N ILE A 71 2.53 -0.10 -6.05
CA ILE A 71 2.38 -0.58 -4.67
C ILE A 71 2.56 -2.09 -4.71
N GLU A 72 3.50 -2.56 -3.92
CA GLU A 72 3.85 -3.96 -3.70
C GLU A 72 3.41 -4.35 -2.28
N PRO A 73 2.11 -4.68 -2.07
CA PRO A 73 1.63 -5.16 -0.78
C PRO A 73 2.15 -6.57 -0.50
N ASP A 74 2.59 -6.78 0.73
CA ASP A 74 2.91 -8.09 1.29
C ASP A 74 1.98 -8.36 2.48
N VAL A 75 1.29 -9.50 2.44
CA VAL A 75 0.36 -9.91 3.49
C VAL A 75 0.95 -11.14 4.18
N CYS A 76 1.58 -10.90 5.33
CA CYS A 76 2.10 -11.93 6.21
C CYS A 76 0.95 -12.57 7.00
N THR A 77 0.53 -13.76 6.57
CA THR A 77 -0.49 -14.57 7.27
C THR A 77 0.09 -15.53 8.31
N LEU A 78 1.39 -15.49 8.55
CA LEU A 78 2.02 -16.33 9.57
C LEU A 78 1.75 -15.72 10.96
N PRO A 79 1.17 -16.49 11.90
CA PRO A 79 1.14 -16.06 13.29
C PRO A 79 2.58 -15.92 13.80
N LEU A 80 2.90 -14.76 14.39
CA LEU A 80 4.10 -14.59 15.20
C LEU A 80 4.00 -15.45 16.47
#